data_AF-A0A914I0B1-F1
#
_entry.id   AF-A0A914I0B1-F1
#
_cell.length_a   1.000
_cell.length_b   1.000
_cell.length_c   1.000
_cell.angle_alpha   90.00
_cell.angle_beta   90.00
_cell.angle_gamma   90.00
#
_symmetry.space_group_name_H-M   'P 1'
#
loop_
_entity.id
_entity.type
_entity.pdbx_description
1 polymer ?
#
loop_
_entity_poly.entity_id
_entity_poly.type
_entity_poly.pdbx_seq_one_letter_code
_entity_poly.pdbx_strand_id
1 'polypeptide(L)'
;MNESWEFDSAISELYPLLQSEHPCWTVLIFASIFTILANVGILLNFSVLYVTIRTKSLRGTTNILLAIYSLCEIIHLSANFVFTYAAFSGNYFIPFKSANCLAVIPFYAFVFGMYLMLFTGIDRLFVVLFPLKRVNNQIFLTIAFTISGLSGFGMTIYYLIYTDGQLNSIKVLGSYFEIIRISFKLRLQTQTRPNSTIDLNQIIGILVGISSSSNGPILYFTSSEYWMAYRKEFTFFFKTLSSSSVVAPQP
;
A
#
# COMPACT_ATOMS: atom_id res chain seq x y z
N MET A 1 28.56 -4.64 19.22
CA MET A 1 27.96 -5.85 19.85
C MET A 1 26.93 -5.52 20.94
N ASN A 2 26.70 -4.24 21.29
CA ASN A 2 25.74 -3.85 22.34
C ASN A 2 24.34 -3.40 21.83
N GLU A 3 24.03 -3.53 20.54
CA GLU A 3 22.78 -2.95 20.00
C GLU A 3 21.72 -4.00 19.66
N SER A 4 22.11 -5.25 19.41
CA SER A 4 21.12 -6.33 19.22
C SER A 4 20.37 -6.64 20.52
N TRP A 5 21.06 -6.58 21.67
CA TRP A 5 20.45 -6.93 22.95
C TRP A 5 19.36 -5.95 23.39
N GLU A 6 19.44 -4.66 23.04
CA GLU A 6 18.41 -3.67 23.41
C GLU A 6 17.12 -3.82 22.58
N PHE A 7 17.26 -4.16 21.30
CA PHE A 7 16.10 -4.45 20.45
C PHE A 7 15.41 -5.73 20.92
N ASP A 8 16.21 -6.76 21.23
CA ASP A 8 15.71 -8.00 21.81
C ASP A 8 15.05 -7.74 23.17
N SER A 9 15.59 -6.83 24.00
CA SER A 9 15.00 -6.51 25.31
C SER A 9 13.64 -5.81 25.17
N ALA A 10 13.50 -4.85 24.26
CA ALA A 10 12.26 -4.13 24.05
C ALA A 10 11.12 -5.03 23.52
N ILE A 11 11.46 -5.92 22.57
CA ILE A 11 10.53 -6.96 22.12
C ILE A 11 10.20 -7.91 23.27
N SER A 12 11.19 -8.29 24.08
CA SER A 12 11.00 -9.20 25.20
C SER A 12 10.12 -8.64 26.33
N GLU A 13 10.02 -7.32 26.49
CA GLU A 13 9.14 -6.70 27.50
C GLU A 13 7.71 -6.51 26.98
N LEU A 14 7.56 -6.04 25.74
CA LEU A 14 6.24 -5.72 25.19
C LEU A 14 5.45 -6.98 24.79
N TYR A 15 6.12 -7.99 24.26
CA TYR A 15 5.44 -9.17 23.73
C TYR A 15 4.71 -9.97 24.81
N PRO A 16 5.30 -10.20 26.00
CA PRO A 16 4.59 -10.82 27.12
C PRO A 16 3.41 -9.97 27.60
N LEU A 17 3.53 -8.64 27.59
CA LEU A 17 2.43 -7.75 27.98
C LEU A 17 1.24 -7.91 27.03
N LEU A 18 1.49 -7.83 25.71
CA LEU A 18 0.48 -8.04 24.67
C LEU A 18 -0.10 -9.47 24.71
N GLN A 19 0.69 -10.46 25.11
CA GLN A 19 0.23 -11.84 25.27
C GLN A 19 -0.54 -12.07 26.57
N SER A 20 -0.37 -11.20 27.58
CA SER A 20 -1.13 -11.28 28.83
C SER A 20 -2.50 -10.59 28.73
N GLU A 21 -2.63 -9.59 27.86
CA GLU A 21 -3.88 -8.89 27.58
C GLU A 21 -4.64 -9.58 26.43
N HIS A 22 -5.49 -10.55 26.78
CA HIS A 22 -6.42 -11.16 25.83
C HIS A 22 -7.86 -10.73 26.15
N PRO A 23 -8.59 -10.03 25.23
CA PRO A 23 -8.12 -9.49 23.94
C PRO A 23 -7.31 -8.19 24.10
N CYS A 24 -6.26 -8.03 23.27
CA CYS A 24 -5.52 -6.79 23.20
C CYS A 24 -6.28 -5.78 22.33
N TRP A 25 -7.06 -4.90 22.97
CA TRP A 25 -7.92 -3.93 22.29
C TRP A 25 -7.16 -3.01 21.32
N THR A 26 -5.95 -2.59 21.69
CA THR A 26 -5.10 -1.74 20.84
C THR A 26 -4.80 -2.40 19.49
N VAL A 27 -4.40 -3.67 19.51
CA VAL A 27 -4.10 -4.43 18.28
C VAL A 27 -5.35 -4.60 17.42
N LEU A 28 -6.49 -4.90 18.04
CA LEU A 28 -7.77 -5.05 17.34
C LEU A 28 -8.25 -3.75 16.70
N ILE A 29 -8.10 -2.62 17.40
CA ILE A 29 -8.47 -1.29 16.87
C ILE A 29 -7.62 -0.97 15.63
N PHE A 30 -6.30 -1.11 15.71
CA PHE A 30 -5.43 -0.85 14.57
C PHE A 30 -5.73 -1.80 13.40
N ALA A 31 -5.85 -3.11 13.66
CA ALA A 31 -6.20 -4.09 12.63
C ALA A 31 -7.53 -3.74 11.93
N SER A 32 -8.53 -3.28 12.69
CA SER A 32 -9.81 -2.83 12.13
C SER A 32 -9.64 -1.62 11.23
N ILE A 33 -8.89 -0.60 11.66
CA ILE A 33 -8.62 0.61 10.86
C ILE A 33 -7.90 0.25 9.56
N PHE A 34 -6.83 -0.56 9.61
CA PHE A 34 -6.11 -1.01 8.42
C PHE A 34 -7.00 -1.81 7.48
N THR A 35 -7.88 -2.66 8.02
CA THR A 35 -8.81 -3.44 7.20
C THR A 35 -9.79 -2.54 6.46
N ILE A 36 -10.35 -1.53 7.15
CA ILE A 36 -11.27 -0.58 6.52
C ILE A 36 -10.55 0.20 5.41
N LEU A 37 -9.36 0.74 5.70
CA LEU A 37 -8.56 1.47 4.72
C LEU A 37 -8.18 0.57 3.53
N ALA A 38 -7.77 -0.67 3.78
CA ALA A 38 -7.43 -1.62 2.72
C ALA A 38 -8.64 -1.93 1.83
N ASN A 39 -9.82 -2.17 2.39
CA ASN A 39 -11.03 -2.41 1.60
C ASN A 39 -11.41 -1.19 0.75
N VAL A 40 -11.42 0.00 1.35
CA VAL A 40 -11.72 1.26 0.63
C VAL A 40 -10.70 1.49 -0.48
N GLY A 41 -9.41 1.35 -0.19
CA GLY A 41 -8.35 1.52 -1.16
C GLY A 41 -8.38 0.49 -2.28
N ILE A 42 -8.67 -0.78 -1.99
CA ILE A 42 -8.82 -1.83 -3.01
C ILE A 42 -9.99 -1.48 -3.94
N LEU A 43 -11.14 -1.08 -3.41
CA LEU A 43 -12.31 -0.72 -4.21
C LEU A 43 -12.04 0.50 -5.11
N LEU A 44 -11.44 1.55 -4.57
CA LEU A 44 -11.15 2.78 -5.32
C LEU A 44 -10.04 2.60 -6.36
N ASN A 45 -9.00 1.83 -6.07
CA ASN A 45 -7.97 1.51 -7.07
C ASN A 45 -8.49 0.53 -8.12
N PHE A 46 -9.36 -0.41 -7.74
CA PHE A 46 -10.04 -1.28 -8.70
C PHE A 46 -10.93 -0.49 -9.65
N SER A 47 -11.65 0.52 -9.17
CA SER A 47 -12.46 1.36 -10.05
C SER A 47 -11.63 2.15 -11.06
N VAL A 48 -10.45 2.65 -10.67
CA VAL A 48 -9.50 3.30 -11.61
C VAL A 48 -9.05 2.31 -12.68
N LEU A 49 -8.57 1.14 -12.26
CA LEU A 49 -8.13 0.09 -13.18
C LEU A 49 -9.24 -0.31 -14.15
N TYR A 50 -10.44 -0.55 -13.64
CA TYR A 50 -11.61 -0.92 -14.42
C TYR A 50 -11.97 0.14 -15.48
N VAL A 51 -12.12 1.40 -15.05
CA VAL A 51 -12.51 2.51 -15.94
C VAL A 51 -11.48 2.73 -17.03
N THR A 52 -10.18 2.63 -16.71
CA THR A 52 -9.10 2.79 -17.69
C THR A 52 -9.08 1.66 -18.72
N ILE A 53 -9.34 0.41 -18.32
CA ILE A 53 -9.43 -0.72 -19.26
C ILE A 53 -10.63 -0.55 -20.21
N ARG A 54 -11.78 -0.15 -19.67
CA ARG A 54 -13.05 -0.02 -20.41
C ARG A 54 -13.07 1.18 -21.36
N THR A 55 -12.46 2.28 -20.97
CA THR A 55 -12.57 3.54 -21.70
C THR A 55 -11.42 3.72 -22.68
N LYS A 56 -11.69 3.59 -23.98
CA LYS A 56 -10.65 3.72 -25.04
C LYS A 56 -9.91 5.06 -25.02
N SER A 57 -10.58 6.17 -24.67
CA SER A 57 -9.94 7.48 -24.58
C SER A 57 -8.91 7.56 -23.44
N LEU A 58 -9.03 6.72 -22.40
CA LEU A 58 -8.08 6.67 -21.30
C LEU A 58 -6.87 5.76 -21.58
N ARG A 59 -6.61 5.34 -22.83
CA ARG A 59 -5.47 4.45 -23.16
C ARG A 59 -4.17 5.20 -23.49
N GLY A 60 -4.03 6.43 -23.01
CA GLY A 60 -2.77 7.19 -23.08
C GLY A 60 -1.71 6.61 -22.14
N THR A 61 -0.44 6.90 -22.43
CA THR A 61 0.74 6.45 -21.66
C THR A 61 0.58 6.68 -20.15
N THR A 62 0.25 7.91 -19.74
CA THR A 62 0.05 8.25 -18.33
C THR A 62 -1.03 7.39 -17.68
N ASN A 63 -2.15 7.22 -18.36
CA ASN A 63 -3.29 6.51 -17.81
C ASN A 63 -3.02 5.00 -17.72
N ILE A 64 -2.23 4.44 -18.64
CA ILE A 64 -1.72 3.07 -18.54
C ILE A 64 -0.82 2.94 -17.30
N LEU A 65 0.12 3.86 -17.08
CA LEU A 65 0.96 3.85 -15.88
C LEU A 65 0.13 3.93 -14.59
N LEU A 66 -0.88 4.81 -14.56
CA LEU A 66 -1.80 4.95 -13.43
C LEU A 66 -2.64 3.68 -13.20
N ALA A 67 -3.07 3.01 -14.26
CA ALA A 67 -3.83 1.76 -14.15
C ALA A 67 -2.96 0.63 -13.57
N ILE A 68 -1.74 0.46 -14.06
CA ILE A 68 -0.81 -0.53 -13.49
C ILE A 68 -0.42 -0.16 -12.07
N TYR A 69 -0.18 1.12 -11.78
CA TYR A 69 0.05 1.59 -10.41
C TYR A 69 -1.13 1.27 -9.48
N SER A 70 -2.38 1.46 -9.94
CA SER A 70 -3.58 1.10 -9.17
C SER A 70 -3.65 -0.41 -8.90
N LEU A 71 -3.24 -1.25 -9.86
CA LEU A 71 -3.11 -2.69 -9.64
C LEU A 71 -2.07 -3.01 -8.57
N CYS A 72 -0.93 -2.32 -8.57
CA CYS A 72 0.10 -2.47 -7.54
C CYS A 72 -0.40 -2.07 -6.15
N GLU A 73 -1.19 -1.00 -6.04
CA GLU A 73 -1.82 -0.61 -4.78
C GLU A 73 -2.82 -1.66 -4.26
N ILE A 74 -3.60 -2.31 -5.14
CA ILE A 74 -4.48 -3.42 -4.75
C ILE A 74 -3.67 -4.57 -4.12
N ILE A 75 -2.56 -4.96 -4.78
CA ILE A 75 -1.67 -6.02 -4.28
C ILE A 75 -0.99 -5.60 -2.97
N HIS A 76 -0.50 -4.37 -2.88
CA HIS A 76 0.12 -3.81 -1.68
C HIS A 76 -0.85 -3.79 -0.49
N LEU A 77 -2.05 -3.22 -0.67
CA LEU A 77 -3.06 -3.11 0.38
C LEU A 77 -3.56 -4.47 0.89
N SER A 78 -3.49 -5.52 0.05
CA SER A 78 -3.84 -6.88 0.45
C SER A 78 -2.97 -7.45 1.58
N ALA A 79 -1.75 -6.92 1.79
CA ALA A 79 -0.88 -7.32 2.90
C ALA A 79 -1.51 -7.09 4.27
N ASN A 80 -2.38 -6.08 4.39
CA ASN A 80 -3.03 -5.75 5.66
C ASN A 80 -3.94 -6.90 6.15
N PHE A 81 -4.46 -7.74 5.25
CA PHE A 81 -5.30 -8.88 5.66
C PHE A 81 -4.54 -9.94 6.47
N VAL A 82 -3.22 -10.07 6.28
CA VAL A 82 -2.40 -10.98 7.10
C VAL A 82 -2.36 -10.50 8.55
N PHE A 83 -2.16 -9.20 8.75
CA PHE A 83 -2.20 -8.57 10.06
C PHE A 83 -3.58 -8.69 10.70
N THR A 84 -4.63 -8.42 9.94
CA THR A 84 -6.02 -8.59 10.39
C THR A 84 -6.29 -10.02 10.85
N TYR A 85 -5.89 -11.01 10.06
CA TYR A 85 -6.05 -12.41 10.43
C TYR A 85 -5.29 -12.74 11.74
N ALA A 86 -4.05 -12.29 11.88
CA ALA A 86 -3.27 -12.46 13.11
C ALA A 86 -3.99 -11.87 14.32
N ALA A 87 -4.45 -10.62 14.19
CA ALA A 87 -5.15 -9.88 15.24
C ALA A 87 -6.45 -10.56 15.69
N PHE A 88 -7.31 -10.95 14.74
CA PHE A 88 -8.62 -11.51 15.06
C PHE A 88 -8.58 -13.01 15.44
N SER A 89 -7.55 -13.75 15.04
CA SER A 89 -7.37 -15.15 15.44
C SER A 89 -6.92 -15.33 16.90
N GLY A 90 -6.54 -14.24 17.58
CA GLY A 90 -5.90 -14.27 18.89
C GLY A 90 -4.44 -14.73 18.87
N ASN A 91 -3.93 -15.18 17.72
CA ASN A 91 -2.53 -15.50 17.51
C ASN A 91 -1.79 -14.27 16.97
N TYR A 92 -1.59 -13.30 17.85
CA TYR A 92 -0.98 -12.01 17.50
C TYR A 92 0.41 -12.13 16.86
N PHE A 93 1.12 -13.22 17.14
CA PHE A 93 2.53 -13.38 16.80
C PHE A 93 2.75 -14.45 15.73
N ILE A 94 3.15 -14.02 14.54
CA ILE A 94 3.50 -14.89 13.41
C ILE A 94 5.03 -15.03 13.35
N PRO A 95 5.59 -16.23 13.12
CA PRO A 95 7.02 -16.38 12.85
C PRO A 95 7.47 -15.45 11.71
N PHE A 96 8.57 -14.73 11.91
CA PHE A 96 9.05 -13.73 10.95
C PHE A 96 9.17 -14.32 9.55
N LYS A 97 9.73 -15.52 9.40
CA LYS A 97 9.88 -16.20 8.10
C LYS A 97 8.55 -16.34 7.34
N SER A 98 7.48 -16.72 8.03
CA SER A 98 6.14 -16.86 7.44
C SER A 98 5.55 -15.51 7.07
N ALA A 99 5.62 -14.53 7.99
CA ALA A 99 5.14 -13.18 7.75
C ALA A 99 5.89 -12.53 6.56
N ASN A 100 7.20 -12.75 6.49
CA ASN A 100 8.09 -12.27 5.44
C ASN A 100 7.71 -12.86 4.08
N CYS A 101 7.49 -14.17 4.01
CA CYS A 101 7.08 -14.85 2.77
C CYS A 101 5.76 -14.29 2.22
N LEU A 102 4.79 -14.00 3.10
CA LEU A 102 3.52 -13.38 2.72
C LEU A 102 3.68 -11.91 2.30
N ALA A 103 4.65 -11.18 2.88
CA ALA A 103 4.88 -9.77 2.60
C ALA A 103 5.71 -9.50 1.33
N VAL A 104 6.43 -10.50 0.79
CA VAL A 104 7.30 -10.34 -0.38
C VAL A 104 6.57 -9.81 -1.62
N ILE A 105 5.40 -10.37 -1.94
CA ILE A 105 4.64 -9.97 -3.14
C ILE A 105 4.09 -8.54 -2.97
N PRO A 106 3.41 -8.19 -1.85
CA PRO A 106 3.02 -6.81 -1.58
C PRO A 106 4.19 -5.82 -1.56
N PHE A 107 5.36 -6.22 -1.04
CA PHE A 107 6.55 -5.40 -1.01
C PHE A 107 7.09 -5.09 -2.41
N TYR A 108 7.18 -6.11 -3.26
CA TYR A 108 7.52 -5.92 -4.68
C TYR A 108 6.55 -4.94 -5.35
N ALA A 109 5.24 -5.14 -5.16
CA ALA A 109 4.21 -4.29 -5.75
C ALA A 109 4.31 -2.84 -5.26
N PHE A 110 4.58 -2.62 -3.97
CA PHE A 110 4.79 -1.30 -3.39
C PHE A 110 5.99 -0.60 -4.04
N VAL A 111 7.17 -1.23 -4.08
CA VAL A 111 8.37 -0.62 -4.67
C VAL A 111 8.17 -0.37 -6.16
N PHE A 112 7.65 -1.35 -6.90
CA PHE A 112 7.35 -1.19 -8.33
C PHE A 112 6.37 -0.03 -8.57
N GLY A 113 5.32 0.07 -7.75
CA GLY A 113 4.34 1.15 -7.80
C GLY A 113 4.94 2.53 -7.56
N MET A 114 5.86 2.67 -6.60
CA MET A 114 6.56 3.94 -6.35
C MET A 114 7.32 4.45 -7.58
N TYR A 115 8.02 3.57 -8.30
CA TYR A 115 8.72 3.95 -9.53
C TYR A 115 7.74 4.25 -10.67
N LEU A 116 6.62 3.53 -10.80
CA LEU A 116 5.58 3.89 -11.77
C LEU A 116 4.99 5.28 -11.51
N MET A 117 4.79 5.65 -10.25
CA MET A 117 4.34 6.99 -9.88
C MET A 117 5.39 8.06 -10.23
N LEU A 118 6.68 7.77 -10.02
CA LEU A 118 7.76 8.63 -10.48
C LEU A 118 7.73 8.84 -12.00
N PHE A 119 7.63 7.76 -12.79
CA PHE A 119 7.54 7.86 -14.25
C PHE A 119 6.26 8.57 -14.71
N THR A 120 5.15 8.41 -13.99
CA THR A 120 3.91 9.15 -14.23
C THR A 120 4.13 10.65 -14.06
N GLY A 121 4.84 11.06 -13.01
CA GLY A 121 5.23 12.46 -12.79
C GLY A 121 6.15 12.98 -13.89
N ILE A 122 7.14 12.19 -14.30
CA ILE A 122 8.05 12.52 -15.40
C ILE A 122 7.30 12.72 -16.71
N ASP A 123 6.40 11.80 -17.09
CA ASP A 123 5.57 11.89 -18.30
C ASP A 123 4.76 13.20 -18.33
N ARG A 124 4.10 13.54 -17.21
CA ARG A 124 3.36 14.81 -17.08
C ARG A 124 4.25 16.02 -17.20
N LEU A 125 5.44 16.01 -16.58
CA LEU A 125 6.40 17.10 -16.66
C LEU A 125 6.91 17.31 -18.09
N PHE A 126 7.20 16.23 -18.82
CA PHE A 126 7.64 16.31 -20.22
C PHE A 126 6.57 16.92 -21.13
N VAL A 127 5.29 16.56 -20.93
CA VAL A 127 4.17 17.13 -21.71
C VAL A 127 4.05 18.65 -21.50
N VAL A 128 4.28 19.14 -20.28
CA VAL A 128 4.23 20.57 -19.95
C VAL A 128 5.46 21.32 -20.49
N LEU A 129 6.66 20.77 -20.31
CA LEU A 129 7.90 21.44 -20.72
C LEU A 129 8.14 21.40 -22.23
N PHE A 130 7.71 20.34 -22.91
CA PHE A 130 8.01 20.10 -24.33
C PHE A 130 6.77 19.71 -25.15
N PRO A 131 5.76 20.59 -25.26
CA PRO A 131 4.48 20.26 -25.92
C PRO A 131 4.62 19.86 -27.39
N LEU A 132 5.68 20.31 -28.08
CA LEU A 132 5.94 20.01 -29.50
C LEU A 132 6.80 18.76 -29.73
N LYS A 133 7.47 18.23 -28.69
CA LYS A 133 8.32 17.04 -28.82
C LYS A 133 7.62 15.84 -28.21
N ARG A 134 6.99 15.04 -29.07
CA ARG A 134 6.34 13.80 -28.65
C ARG A 134 7.36 12.67 -28.58
N VAL A 135 7.64 12.20 -27.38
CA VAL A 135 8.41 10.96 -27.17
C VAL A 135 7.58 9.77 -27.65
N ASN A 136 8.23 8.74 -28.20
CA ASN A 136 7.53 7.51 -28.57
C ASN A 136 7.00 6.82 -27.30
N ASN A 137 5.67 6.79 -27.17
CA ASN A 137 4.95 6.20 -26.03
C ASN A 137 5.41 4.77 -25.69
N GLN A 138 5.69 3.93 -26.71
CA GLN A 138 6.09 2.54 -26.48
C GLN A 138 7.49 2.42 -25.87
N ILE A 139 8.41 3.26 -26.34
CA ILE A 139 9.78 3.30 -25.80
C ILE A 139 9.74 3.77 -24.35
N PHE A 140 8.96 4.84 -24.08
CA PHE A 140 8.81 5.36 -22.73
C PHE A 140 8.22 4.33 -21.76
N LEU A 141 7.13 3.65 -22.13
CA LEU A 141 6.53 2.59 -21.31
C LEU A 141 7.50 1.43 -21.05
N THR A 142 8.24 1.01 -22.09
CA THR A 142 9.24 -0.06 -21.95
C THR A 142 10.32 0.31 -20.94
N ILE A 143 10.84 1.54 -21.01
CA ILE A 143 11.84 2.05 -20.06
C ILE A 143 11.26 2.10 -18.65
N ALA A 144 10.06 2.68 -18.49
CA ALA A 144 9.39 2.81 -17.21
C ALA A 144 9.17 1.45 -16.53
N PHE A 145 8.63 0.47 -17.26
CA PHE A 145 8.39 -0.87 -16.73
C PHE A 145 9.69 -1.63 -16.43
N THR A 146 10.71 -1.50 -17.28
CA THR A 146 12.00 -2.18 -17.07
C THR A 146 12.68 -1.66 -15.81
N ILE A 147 12.80 -0.33 -15.66
CA ILE A 147 13.45 0.27 -14.49
C ILE A 147 12.65 -0.03 -13.23
N SER A 148 11.33 0.14 -13.26
CA SER A 148 10.48 -0.16 -12.09
C SER A 148 10.57 -1.64 -11.71
N GLY A 149 10.55 -2.54 -12.71
CA GLY A 149 10.62 -3.99 -12.52
C GLY A 149 11.94 -4.44 -11.91
N LEU A 150 13.07 -3.98 -12.48
CA LEU A 150 14.41 -4.26 -11.96
C LEU A 150 14.60 -3.71 -10.54
N SER A 151 14.08 -2.51 -10.27
CA SER A 151 14.20 -1.89 -8.94
C SER A 151 13.37 -2.63 -7.89
N GLY A 152 12.13 -3.00 -8.22
CA GLY A 152 11.28 -3.82 -7.36
C GLY A 152 11.89 -5.20 -7.10
N PHE A 153 12.40 -5.85 -8.14
CA PHE A 153 13.02 -7.17 -8.01
C PHE A 153 14.31 -7.12 -7.21
N GLY A 154 15.20 -6.16 -7.50
CA GLY A 154 16.44 -5.95 -6.76
C GLY A 154 16.21 -5.69 -5.28
N MET A 155 15.24 -4.82 -4.94
CA MET A 155 14.86 -4.56 -3.55
C MET A 155 14.26 -5.79 -2.86
N THR A 156 13.47 -6.59 -3.58
CA THR A 156 12.86 -7.81 -3.04
C THR A 156 13.89 -8.90 -2.77
N ILE A 157 14.83 -9.13 -3.70
CA ILE A 157 15.95 -10.05 -3.49
C ILE A 157 16.82 -9.57 -2.33
N TYR A 158 17.17 -8.29 -2.34
CA TYR A 158 17.96 -7.69 -1.27
C TYR A 158 17.29 -7.93 0.09
N TYR A 159 15.99 -7.70 0.16
CA TYR A 159 15.17 -7.91 1.35
C TYR A 159 15.12 -9.38 1.78
N LEU A 160 14.98 -10.33 0.84
CA LEU A 160 15.00 -11.77 1.13
C LEU A 160 16.36 -12.26 1.64
N ILE A 161 17.46 -11.91 0.96
CA ILE A 161 18.82 -12.34 1.34
C ILE A 161 19.18 -11.80 2.72
N TYR A 162 18.84 -10.54 2.99
CA TYR A 162 19.21 -9.89 4.25
C TYR A 162 18.41 -10.42 5.45
N THR A 163 17.17 -10.83 5.21
CA THR A 163 16.31 -11.39 6.26
C THR A 163 16.52 -12.88 6.49
N ASP A 164 17.12 -13.59 5.54
CA ASP A 164 17.37 -15.03 5.67
C ASP A 164 18.46 -15.30 6.72
N GLY A 165 18.08 -16.06 7.75
CA GLY A 165 18.99 -16.54 8.80
C GLY A 165 19.02 -15.72 10.08
N GLN A 166 18.92 -14.38 10.04
CA GLN A 166 19.08 -13.56 11.25
C GLN A 166 17.81 -13.44 12.12
N LEU A 167 16.63 -13.58 11.53
CA LEU A 167 15.35 -13.26 12.21
C LEU A 167 14.41 -14.45 12.34
N ASN A 168 14.87 -15.66 12.02
CA ASN A 168 14.01 -16.85 11.98
C ASN A 168 13.38 -17.23 13.32
N SER A 169 14.00 -16.84 14.45
CA SER A 169 13.48 -17.05 15.80
C SER A 169 12.52 -15.95 16.27
N ILE A 170 12.51 -14.80 15.61
CA ILE A 170 11.69 -13.64 16.01
C ILE A 170 10.26 -13.87 15.53
N LYS A 171 9.31 -13.61 16.42
CA LYS A 171 7.89 -13.49 16.03
C LYS A 171 7.57 -12.01 15.85
N VAL A 172 6.62 -11.70 14.98
CA VAL A 172 6.18 -10.33 14.71
C VAL A 172 4.67 -10.25 14.79
N LEU A 173 4.13 -9.04 15.01
CA LEU A 173 2.68 -8.82 15.02
C LEU A 173 2.06 -9.09 13.63
N GLY A 174 2.89 -9.10 12.59
CA GLY A 174 2.50 -9.42 11.21
C GLY A 174 1.99 -8.21 10.43
N SER A 175 2.06 -7.01 11.01
CA SER A 175 1.79 -5.77 10.25
C SER A 175 2.87 -5.53 9.22
N TYR A 176 2.47 -5.29 7.97
CA TYR A 176 3.39 -5.10 6.84
C TYR A 176 4.47 -4.02 7.13
N PHE A 177 4.09 -2.92 7.78
CA PHE A 177 5.01 -1.84 8.17
C PHE A 177 6.02 -2.25 9.24
N GLU A 178 5.63 -3.10 10.20
CA GLU A 178 6.55 -3.63 11.21
C GLU A 178 7.62 -4.49 10.53
N ILE A 179 7.25 -5.36 9.58
CA ILE A 179 8.19 -6.23 8.88
C ILE A 179 9.21 -5.39 8.09
N ILE A 180 8.76 -4.38 7.34
CA ILE A 180 9.65 -3.45 6.61
C ILE A 180 10.59 -2.72 7.58
N ARG A 181 10.05 -2.21 8.69
CA ARG A 181 10.83 -1.46 9.67
C ARG A 181 11.92 -2.31 10.29
N ILE A 182 11.59 -3.53 10.73
CA ILE A 182 12.56 -4.44 11.33
C ILE A 182 13.70 -4.69 10.34
N SER A 183 13.38 -5.00 9.08
CA SER A 183 14.37 -5.19 8.02
C SER A 183 15.22 -3.94 7.77
N PHE A 184 14.64 -2.75 7.81
CA PHE A 184 15.37 -1.49 7.59
C PHE A 184 16.22 -1.06 8.79
N LYS A 185 15.74 -1.28 10.02
CA LYS A 185 16.45 -0.95 11.25
C LYS A 185 17.71 -1.77 11.43
N LEU A 186 17.65 -3.06 11.15
CA LEU A 186 18.82 -3.94 11.14
C LEU A 186 19.94 -3.39 10.25
N ARG A 187 19.56 -2.78 9.11
CA ARG A 187 20.52 -2.18 8.18
C ARG A 187 21.15 -0.91 8.72
N LEU A 188 20.35 -0.02 9.31
CA LEU A 188 20.85 1.30 9.68
C LEU A 188 21.65 1.32 10.99
N GLN A 189 21.65 0.24 11.80
CA GLN A 189 22.28 0.23 13.14
C GLN A 189 21.90 1.48 13.97
N THR A 190 20.73 2.07 13.72
CA THR A 190 20.33 3.31 14.37
C THR A 190 19.48 3.01 15.59
N GLN A 191 20.06 3.27 16.75
CA GLN A 191 19.43 3.15 18.07
C GLN A 191 18.35 4.24 18.22
N THR A 192 17.08 3.84 18.07
CA THR A 192 15.93 4.69 18.42
C THR A 192 15.17 4.00 19.56
N ARG A 193 15.02 4.71 20.69
CA ARG A 193 14.37 4.20 21.90
C ARG A 193 13.00 3.59 21.59
N PRO A 194 12.66 2.42 22.18
CA PRO A 194 11.49 1.63 21.76
C PRO A 194 10.13 2.23 22.13
N ASN A 195 10.03 2.95 23.25
CA ASN A 195 8.74 3.21 23.92
C ASN A 195 7.79 4.20 23.23
N SER A 196 8.21 4.96 22.22
CA SER A 196 7.33 5.85 21.43
C SER A 196 7.09 5.38 20.00
N THR A 197 7.64 4.22 19.61
CA THR A 197 7.83 3.95 18.19
C THR A 197 6.82 3.03 17.54
N ILE A 198 6.02 2.32 18.33
CA ILE A 198 4.96 1.45 17.79
C ILE A 198 3.81 2.30 17.27
N ASP A 199 3.37 3.28 18.07
CA ASP A 199 2.36 4.26 17.66
C ASP A 199 2.78 4.98 16.38
N LEU A 200 4.04 5.40 16.28
CA LEU A 200 4.52 6.12 15.10
C LEU A 200 4.42 5.28 13.81
N ASN A 201 4.71 3.98 13.85
CA ASN A 201 4.61 3.15 12.63
C ASN A 201 3.17 2.88 12.25
N GLN A 202 2.29 2.69 13.24
CA GLN A 202 0.87 2.53 12.95
C GLN A 202 0.29 3.81 12.36
N ILE A 203 0.71 4.98 12.87
CA ILE A 203 0.36 6.29 12.30
C ILE A 203 0.90 6.43 10.87
N ILE A 204 2.17 6.11 10.62
CA ILE A 204 2.74 6.12 9.26
C ILE A 204 1.97 5.18 8.35
N GLY A 205 1.63 3.99 8.83
CA GLY A 205 0.85 3.01 8.08
C GLY A 205 -0.54 3.52 7.72
N ILE A 206 -1.22 4.21 8.65
CA ILE A 206 -2.51 4.86 8.40
C ILE A 206 -2.36 5.95 7.34
N LEU A 207 -1.35 6.80 7.44
CA LEU A 207 -1.08 7.86 6.46
C LEU A 207 -0.82 7.30 5.06
N VAL A 208 -0.02 6.23 4.97
CA VAL A 208 0.23 5.52 3.71
C VAL A 208 -1.06 4.90 3.19
N GLY A 209 -1.87 4.25 4.04
CA GLY A 209 -3.16 3.67 3.66
C GLY A 209 -4.15 4.71 3.12
N ILE A 210 -4.22 5.89 3.75
CA ILE A 210 -5.04 7.02 3.26
C ILE A 210 -4.52 7.50 1.90
N SER A 211 -3.21 7.70 1.76
CA SER A 211 -2.58 8.11 0.49
C SER A 211 -2.89 7.12 -0.64
N SER A 212 -2.65 5.83 -0.41
CA SER A 212 -2.94 4.74 -1.33
C SER A 212 -4.42 4.66 -1.74
N SER A 213 -5.33 4.99 -0.83
CA SER A 213 -6.78 4.98 -1.09
C SER A 213 -7.27 6.21 -1.84
N SER A 214 -6.50 7.30 -1.81
CA SER A 214 -6.94 8.61 -2.34
C SER A 214 -6.77 8.74 -3.86
N ASN A 215 -6.07 7.82 -4.52
CA ASN A 215 -5.80 7.87 -5.96
C ASN A 215 -7.07 7.97 -6.81
N GLY A 216 -8.07 7.13 -6.52
CA GLY A 216 -9.35 7.13 -7.25
C GLY A 216 -10.12 8.45 -7.13
N PRO A 217 -10.41 8.92 -5.90
CA PRO A 217 -11.04 10.22 -5.67
C PRO A 217 -10.26 11.39 -6.29
N ILE A 218 -8.93 11.43 -6.13
CA ILE A 218 -8.09 12.49 -6.71
C ILE A 218 -8.25 12.50 -8.22
N LEU A 219 -8.16 11.35 -8.90
CA LEU A 219 -8.34 11.28 -10.36
C LEU A 219 -9.76 11.69 -10.78
N TYR A 220 -10.78 11.30 -10.02
CA TYR A 220 -12.16 11.68 -10.28
C TYR A 220 -12.38 13.20 -10.21
N PHE A 221 -11.79 13.88 -9.21
CA PHE A 221 -11.97 15.33 -9.04
C PHE A 221 -11.02 16.18 -9.88
N THR A 222 -9.84 15.68 -10.23
CA THR A 222 -8.80 16.46 -10.94
C THR A 222 -8.78 16.23 -12.45
N SER A 223 -9.34 15.13 -12.95
CA SER A 223 -9.36 14.81 -14.38
C SER A 223 -10.79 14.75 -14.93
N SER A 224 -11.11 15.66 -15.84
CA SER A 224 -12.40 15.67 -16.55
C SER A 224 -12.64 14.39 -17.35
N GLU A 225 -11.59 13.79 -17.91
CA GLU A 225 -11.67 12.52 -18.64
C GLU A 225 -12.08 11.37 -17.72
N TYR A 226 -11.44 11.24 -16.55
CA TYR A 226 -11.83 10.24 -15.56
C TYR A 226 -13.23 10.52 -15.04
N TRP A 227 -13.57 11.75 -14.68
CA TRP A 227 -14.91 12.11 -14.23
C TRP A 227 -16.00 11.67 -15.22
N MET A 228 -15.83 11.98 -16.52
CA MET A 228 -16.75 11.56 -17.57
C MET A 228 -16.83 10.04 -17.69
N ALA A 229 -15.69 9.37 -17.64
CA ALA A 229 -15.61 7.91 -17.73
C ALA A 229 -16.28 7.22 -16.52
N TYR A 230 -16.04 7.72 -15.31
CA TYR A 230 -16.69 7.25 -14.08
C TYR A 230 -18.21 7.43 -14.14
N ARG A 231 -18.69 8.61 -14.57
CA ARG A 231 -20.14 8.83 -14.73
C ARG A 231 -20.77 7.87 -15.73
N LYS A 232 -20.07 7.59 -16.83
CA LYS A 232 -20.54 6.68 -17.88
C LYS A 232 -20.58 5.23 -17.41
N GLU A 233 -19.52 4.73 -16.79
CA GLU A 233 -19.45 3.31 -16.39
C GLU A 233 -20.26 3.03 -15.12
N PHE A 234 -20.36 3.99 -14.19
CA PHE A 234 -21.11 3.85 -12.93
C PHE A 234 -22.46 4.57 -12.93
N THR A 235 -23.06 4.82 -14.10
CA THR A 235 -24.36 5.51 -14.20
C THR A 235 -25.45 4.86 -13.34
N PHE A 236 -25.46 3.52 -13.25
CA PHE A 236 -26.41 2.79 -12.40
C PHE A 236 -26.27 3.18 -10.92
N PHE A 237 -25.03 3.22 -10.40
CA PHE A 237 -24.76 3.57 -9.00
C PHE A 237 -25.22 5.00 -8.67
N PHE A 238 -24.96 5.96 -9.56
CA PHE A 238 -25.40 7.34 -9.40
C PHE A 238 -26.92 7.49 -9.50
N LYS A 239 -27.60 6.72 -10.37
CA LYS A 239 -29.06 6.73 -10.46
C LYS A 239 -29.68 6.27 -9.13
N THR A 240 -29.20 5.18 -8.55
CA THR A 240 -29.68 4.67 -7.25
C THR A 240 -29.50 5.70 -6.13
N LEU A 241 -28.34 6.35 -6.06
CA LEU A 241 -28.10 7.42 -5.05
C LEU A 241 -29.04 8.61 -5.23
N SER A 242 -29.26 9.07 -6.47
CA SER A 242 -30.15 10.20 -6.75
C SER A 242 -31.62 9.90 -6.47
N SER A 243 -32.05 8.63 -6.62
CA SER A 243 -33.42 8.22 -6.30
C SER A 243 -33.71 8.22 -4.80
N SER A 244 -32.69 8.01 -3.96
CA SER A 244 -32.86 8.03 -2.49
C SER A 244 -33.00 9.44 -1.90
N SER A 245 -32.56 10.47 -2.62
CA SER A 245 -32.65 11.88 -2.16
C SER A 245 -34.00 12.55 -2.45
N VAL A 246 -34.97 11.87 -3.09
CA VAL A 246 -36.26 12.49 -3.50
C VAL A 246 -37.40 12.23 -2.51
N VAL A 247 -37.18 11.48 -1.42
CA VAL A 247 -38.17 11.36 -0.33
C VAL A 247 -37.97 12.49 0.68
N ALA A 248 -38.27 13.73 0.28
CA ALA A 248 -38.52 14.79 1.23
C ALA A 248 -39.94 14.59 1.82
N PRO A 249 -40.13 14.56 3.15
CA PRO A 249 -41.47 14.49 3.73
C PRO A 249 -42.27 15.70 3.29
N GLN A 250 -43.43 15.46 2.67
CA GLN A 250 -44.40 16.52 2.41
C GLN A 250 -45.00 16.98 3.76
N PRO A 251 -45.12 18.30 3.98
CA PRO A 251 -45.69 18.84 5.21
C PRO A 251 -47.18 18.52 5.38
#